data_AF-A0A1E3BKD6-F1
#
_entry.id   AF-A0A1E3BKD6-F1
#
_cell.length_a   1.000
_cell.length_b   1.000
_cell.length_c   1.000
_cell.angle_alpha   90.00
_cell.angle_beta   90.00
_cell.angle_gamma   90.00
#
_symmetry.space_group_name_H-M   'P 1'
#
loop_
_entity.id
_entity.type
_entity.pdbx_description
1 polymer ?
#
loop_
_entity_poly.entity_id
_entity_poly.type
_entity_poly.pdbx_seq_one_letter_code
_entity_poly.pdbx_strand_id
1 'polypeptide(L)'
;MTLPEDFQQALVIACSLQNPLPGSIVSQYGKRIIKISDHHVVKWAPDVTKEEAENQRIAYGLLDSRIVRVPRVYSFFSDEQGWGYIVMEFIAGKIIEPLEEIFAIEKIAGVLDYFATLRHSIPGSLCRWSCRGLLSPETEDLVFDSLDGMEK
;
A
#
# COMPACT_ATOMS: atom_id res chain seq x y z
N MET A 1 0.97 7.70 -15.46
CA MET A 1 0.59 9.08 -15.79
C MET A 1 1.29 9.96 -14.77
N THR A 2 2.15 10.86 -15.19
CA THR A 2 2.87 11.77 -14.29
C THR A 2 1.96 12.94 -13.94
N LEU A 3 1.81 13.25 -12.65
CA LEU A 3 1.05 14.42 -12.21
C LEU A 3 1.80 15.70 -12.59
N PRO A 4 1.10 16.78 -12.99
CA PRO A 4 1.71 18.08 -13.20
C PRO A 4 2.51 18.57 -11.98
N GLU A 5 3.64 19.26 -12.20
CA GLU A 5 4.55 19.71 -11.12
C GLU A 5 3.88 20.67 -10.14
N ASP A 6 3.06 21.59 -10.64
CA ASP A 6 2.25 22.51 -9.84
C ASP A 6 1.28 21.76 -8.90
N PHE A 7 0.69 20.66 -9.38
CA PHE A 7 -0.15 19.80 -8.55
C PHE A 7 0.66 19.02 -7.51
N GLN A 8 1.85 18.52 -7.86
CA GLN A 8 2.74 17.88 -6.89
C GLN A 8 3.16 18.85 -5.78
N GLN A 9 3.53 20.09 -6.12
CA GLN A 9 3.86 21.13 -5.15
C GLN A 9 2.68 21.44 -4.23
N ALA A 10 1.46 21.54 -4.76
CA ALA A 10 0.26 21.75 -3.96
C ALA A 10 0.02 20.59 -2.96
N LEU A 11 0.27 19.34 -3.37
CA LEU A 11 0.18 18.18 -2.49
C LEU A 11 1.24 18.20 -1.39
N VAL A 12 2.50 18.53 -1.72
CA VAL A 12 3.56 18.67 -0.71
C VAL A 12 3.15 19.72 0.32
N ILE A 13 2.70 20.90 -0.11
CA ILE A 13 2.23 21.97 0.77
C ILE A 13 1.06 21.48 1.65
N ALA A 14 0.05 20.83 1.07
CA ALA A 14 -1.11 20.32 1.80
C ALA A 14 -0.71 19.28 2.85
N CYS A 15 0.23 18.40 2.53
CA CYS A 15 0.80 17.41 3.44
C CYS A 15 1.61 18.06 4.58
N SER A 16 2.48 19.04 4.25
CA SER A 16 3.34 19.73 5.21
C SER A 16 2.58 20.64 6.18
N LEU A 17 1.47 21.25 5.75
CA LEU A 17 0.73 22.24 6.55
C LEU A 17 -0.12 21.65 7.68
N GLN A 18 -0.26 20.32 7.80
CA GLN A 18 -0.96 19.62 8.91
C GLN A 18 -2.29 20.26 9.37
N ASN A 19 -3.00 20.98 8.51
CA ASN A 19 -4.36 21.39 8.76
C ASN A 19 -5.25 20.34 8.10
N PRO A 20 -5.70 19.32 8.86
CA PRO A 20 -6.69 18.41 8.32
C PRO A 20 -7.89 19.24 7.87
N LEU A 21 -8.17 19.23 6.56
CA LEU A 21 -9.50 19.57 6.10
C LEU A 21 -10.49 18.70 6.91
N PRO A 22 -11.66 19.24 7.31
CA PRO A 22 -12.67 18.44 7.99
C PRO A 22 -12.98 17.19 7.14
N GLY A 23 -12.51 16.02 7.59
CA GLY A 23 -12.55 14.77 6.81
C GLY A 23 -11.20 14.05 6.62
N SER A 24 -10.11 14.53 7.20
CA SER A 24 -8.85 13.77 7.26
C SER A 24 -9.00 12.48 8.07
N ILE A 25 -8.59 11.34 7.50
CA ILE A 25 -8.52 10.08 8.24
C ILE A 25 -7.13 9.99 8.87
N VAL A 26 -7.03 10.41 10.13
CA VAL A 26 -5.80 10.30 10.91
C VAL A 26 -5.83 8.95 11.64
N SER A 27 -4.88 8.05 11.32
CA SER A 27 -4.75 6.77 12.03
C SER A 27 -3.68 6.87 13.12
N GLN A 28 -3.95 6.20 14.24
CA GLN A 28 -3.31 6.34 15.55
C GLN A 28 -1.83 5.91 15.63
N TYR A 29 -1.33 5.20 14.60
CA TYR A 29 -0.01 4.54 14.63
C TYR A 29 1.00 5.10 13.60
N GLY A 30 1.00 6.42 13.38
CA GLY A 30 2.04 7.09 12.58
C GLY A 30 1.77 7.24 11.09
N LYS A 31 0.51 7.17 10.64
CA LYS A 31 0.17 7.24 9.20
C LYS A 31 -0.27 8.63 8.76
N ARG A 32 0.55 9.20 7.89
CA ARG A 32 0.38 10.43 7.12
C ARG A 32 -0.46 10.16 5.86
N ILE A 33 -1.77 10.01 6.03
CA ILE A 33 -2.72 9.87 4.92
C ILE A 33 -3.67 11.07 4.94
N ILE A 34 -3.79 11.79 3.83
CA ILE A 34 -4.74 12.89 3.68
C ILE A 34 -5.75 12.60 2.58
N LYS A 35 -7.03 12.89 2.83
CA LYS A 35 -8.06 12.84 1.79
C LYS A 35 -8.02 14.17 1.01
N ILE A 36 -7.81 14.09 -0.29
CA ILE A 36 -7.70 15.26 -1.17
C ILE A 36 -8.94 15.47 -2.06
N SER A 37 -9.78 14.45 -2.20
CA SER A 37 -11.11 14.53 -2.83
C SER A 37 -11.97 13.33 -2.41
N ASP A 38 -13.22 13.25 -2.87
CA ASP A 38 -14.10 12.11 -2.59
C ASP A 38 -13.64 10.77 -3.16
N HIS A 39 -12.64 10.78 -4.04
CA HIS A 39 -12.14 9.58 -4.70
C HIS A 39 -10.64 9.37 -4.50
N HIS A 40 -9.95 10.28 -3.81
CA HIS A 40 -8.49 10.24 -3.73
C HIS A 40 -7.96 10.55 -2.35
N VAL A 41 -6.94 9.78 -1.95
CA VAL A 41 -6.11 10.03 -0.78
C VAL A 41 -4.63 10.05 -1.18
N VAL A 42 -3.82 10.67 -0.34
CA VAL A 42 -2.36 10.67 -0.46
C VAL A 42 -1.76 10.07 0.80
N LYS A 43 -1.03 8.97 0.65
CA LYS A 43 -0.09 8.47 1.68
C LYS A 43 1.25 9.15 1.45
N TRP A 44 1.88 9.68 2.50
CA TRP A 44 3.18 10.34 2.35
C TRP A 44 4.09 10.13 3.56
N ALA A 45 5.35 9.76 3.36
CA ALA A 45 6.33 9.65 4.45
C ALA A 45 7.76 9.46 3.89
N PRO A 46 8.82 9.64 4.71
CA PRO A 46 10.20 9.33 4.32
C PRO A 46 10.42 7.88 3.90
N ASP A 47 9.62 6.95 4.44
CA ASP A 47 9.68 5.51 4.17
C ASP A 47 8.67 5.03 3.12
N VAL A 48 7.90 5.95 2.51
CA VAL A 48 7.03 5.62 1.38
C VAL A 48 7.88 5.55 0.11
N THR A 49 7.86 4.40 -0.56
CA THR A 49 8.76 4.11 -1.69
C THR A 49 8.01 3.87 -3.00
N LYS A 50 8.76 3.93 -4.11
CA LYS A 50 8.24 3.57 -5.44
C LYS A 50 7.84 2.10 -5.48
N GLU A 51 8.62 1.26 -4.81
CA GLU A 51 8.38 -0.18 -4.65
C GLU A 51 7.05 -0.44 -3.96
N GLU A 52 6.69 0.31 -2.91
CA GLU A 52 5.37 0.22 -2.28
C GLU A 52 4.25 0.52 -3.29
N ALA A 53 4.39 1.60 -4.05
CA ALA A 53 3.39 2.00 -5.05
C ALA A 53 3.21 0.94 -6.14
N GLU A 54 4.31 0.37 -6.65
CA GLU A 54 4.25 -0.69 -7.67
C GLU A 54 3.69 -2.00 -7.12
N ASN A 55 4.05 -2.40 -5.90
CA ASN A 55 3.51 -3.60 -5.26
C ASN A 55 2.00 -3.47 -5.04
N GLN A 56 1.51 -2.30 -4.61
CA GLN A 56 0.08 -2.04 -4.52
C GLN A 56 -0.60 -2.06 -5.90
N ARG A 57 0.04 -1.55 -6.95
CA ARG A 57 -0.48 -1.61 -8.33
C ARG A 57 -0.57 -3.05 -8.85
N ILE A 58 0.40 -3.92 -8.54
CA ILE A 58 0.31 -5.37 -8.84
C ILE A 58 -0.88 -5.96 -8.09
N ALA A 59 -0.95 -5.75 -6.78
CA ALA A 59 -1.99 -6.35 -5.94
C ALA A 59 -3.39 -5.98 -6.46
N TYR A 60 -3.59 -4.75 -6.94
CA TYR A 60 -4.82 -4.31 -7.59
C TYR A 60 -5.19 -5.14 -8.83
N GLY A 61 -4.21 -5.54 -9.64
CA GLY A 61 -4.44 -6.34 -10.85
C GLY A 61 -4.47 -7.85 -10.61
N LEU A 62 -3.79 -8.32 -9.57
CA LEU A 62 -3.63 -9.75 -9.26
C LEU A 62 -4.82 -10.32 -8.49
N LEU A 63 -5.39 -9.53 -7.57
CA LEU A 63 -6.42 -10.00 -6.64
C LEU A 63 -7.83 -9.88 -7.21
N ASP A 64 -8.70 -10.85 -6.91
CA ASP A 64 -10.12 -10.77 -7.23
C ASP A 64 -10.79 -9.73 -6.32
N SER A 65 -11.14 -8.59 -6.93
CA SER A 65 -11.79 -7.46 -6.25
C SER A 65 -13.14 -7.79 -5.57
N ARG A 66 -13.77 -8.93 -5.90
CA ARG A 66 -14.99 -9.41 -5.24
C ARG A 66 -14.70 -10.07 -3.89
N ILE A 67 -13.47 -10.53 -3.69
CA ILE A 67 -13.00 -11.14 -2.44
C ILE A 67 -12.31 -10.08 -1.58
N VAL A 68 -11.33 -9.38 -2.15
CA VAL A 68 -10.55 -8.35 -1.45
C VAL A 68 -10.25 -7.20 -2.39
N ARG A 69 -10.60 -5.98 -1.96
CA ARG A 69 -10.40 -4.78 -2.76
C ARG A 69 -9.16 -4.03 -2.29
N VAL A 70 -8.23 -3.81 -3.20
CA VAL A 70 -7.04 -2.96 -3.00
C VAL A 70 -7.33 -1.58 -3.60
N PRO A 71 -6.92 -0.46 -2.98
CA PRO A 71 -7.04 0.86 -3.59
C PRO A 71 -6.17 0.98 -4.85
N ARG A 72 -6.73 1.51 -5.93
CA ARG A 72 -5.96 1.80 -7.14
C ARG A 72 -4.91 2.88 -6.91
N VAL A 73 -3.67 2.64 -7.34
CA VAL A 73 -2.62 3.67 -7.37
C VAL A 73 -2.75 4.50 -8.65
N TYR A 74 -2.74 5.83 -8.51
CA TYR A 74 -2.79 6.77 -9.63
C TYR A 74 -1.41 7.35 -9.96
N SER A 75 -0.61 7.67 -8.94
CA SER A 75 0.73 8.23 -9.12
C SER A 75 1.62 8.01 -7.89
N PHE A 76 2.92 7.96 -8.13
CA PHE A 76 3.96 8.06 -7.12
C PHE A 76 4.93 9.19 -7.50
N PHE A 77 5.41 9.95 -6.52
CA PHE A 77 6.49 10.92 -6.68
C PHE A 77 7.23 11.11 -5.36
N SER A 78 8.42 11.74 -5.43
CA SER A 78 9.21 12.11 -4.25
C SER A 78 9.55 13.59 -4.28
N ASP A 79 9.66 14.22 -3.12
CA ASP A 79 10.14 15.60 -3.01
C ASP A 79 11.67 15.67 -2.83
N GLU A 80 12.20 16.89 -2.83
CA GLU A 80 13.65 17.16 -2.66
C GLU A 80 14.20 16.69 -1.30
N GLN A 81 13.34 16.48 -0.32
CA GLN A 81 13.71 16.01 1.02
C GLN A 81 13.70 14.48 1.12
N GLY A 82 13.40 13.78 0.02
CA GLY A 82 13.36 12.33 -0.06
C GLY A 82 12.06 11.72 0.48
N TRP A 83 11.00 12.50 0.68
CA TRP A 83 9.71 11.96 1.09
C TRP A 83 8.98 11.41 -0.12
N GLY A 84 8.40 10.21 0.01
CA GLY A 84 7.56 9.63 -1.02
C GLY A 84 6.09 9.98 -0.81
N TYR A 85 5.37 10.08 -1.92
CA TYR A 85 3.94 10.38 -1.99
C TYR A 85 3.26 9.37 -2.92
N ILE A 86 2.24 8.67 -2.42
CA ILE A 86 1.38 7.77 -3.20
C ILE A 86 -0.01 8.39 -3.27
N VAL A 87 -0.42 8.80 -4.46
CA VAL A 87 -1.79 9.20 -4.75
C VAL A 87 -2.59 7.97 -5.14
N MET A 88 -3.63 7.66 -4.39
CA MET A 88 -4.41 6.44 -4.55
C MET A 88 -5.90 6.64 -4.31
N GLU A 89 -6.69 5.66 -4.70
CA GLU A 89 -8.14 5.62 -4.53
C GLU A 89 -8.55 5.74 -3.05
N PHE A 90 -9.54 6.59 -2.80
CA PHE A 90 -10.24 6.58 -1.53
C PHE A 90 -11.31 5.48 -1.53
N ILE A 91 -11.18 4.51 -0.63
CA ILE A 91 -12.22 3.51 -0.39
C ILE A 91 -12.97 3.90 0.87
N ALA A 92 -14.25 4.25 0.71
CA ALA A 92 -15.15 4.44 1.84
C ALA A 92 -15.37 3.11 2.56
N GLY A 93 -15.18 3.10 3.88
CA GLY A 93 -15.33 1.93 4.71
C GLY A 93 -15.46 2.29 6.19
N LYS A 94 -15.77 1.29 7.00
CA LYS A 94 -15.81 1.40 8.46
C LYS A 94 -14.56 0.76 9.03
N ILE A 95 -13.88 1.43 9.95
CA ILE A 95 -12.81 0.83 10.75
C ILE A 95 -13.47 -0.16 11.71
N ILE A 96 -13.02 -1.42 11.68
CA ILE A 96 -13.49 -2.47 12.59
C ILE A 96 -12.40 -2.67 13.64
N GLU A 97 -12.57 -2.01 14.78
CA GLU A 97 -11.66 -2.10 15.93
C GLU A 97 -12.49 -1.88 17.20
N PRO A 98 -12.61 -2.89 18.10
CA PRO A 98 -12.03 -4.24 18.01
C PRO A 98 -12.74 -5.13 16.96
N LEU A 99 -12.05 -6.18 16.51
CA LEU A 99 -12.60 -7.19 15.62
C LEU A 99 -13.33 -8.28 16.43
N GLU A 100 -14.61 -8.04 16.72
CA GLU A 100 -15.44 -8.97 17.52
C GLU A 100 -16.63 -9.57 16.74
N GLU A 101 -17.05 -8.91 15.66
CA GLU A 101 -18.18 -9.36 14.85
C GLU A 101 -17.81 -10.66 14.09
N ILE A 102 -18.52 -11.77 14.38
CA ILE A 102 -18.29 -13.10 13.77
C ILE A 102 -18.24 -13.01 12.24
N PHE A 103 -19.16 -12.27 11.64
CA PHE A 103 -19.21 -12.08 10.19
C PHE A 103 -17.96 -11.39 9.63
N ALA A 104 -17.37 -10.44 10.35
CA ALA A 104 -16.13 -9.79 9.94
C ALA A 104 -14.92 -10.74 10.05
N ILE A 105 -14.90 -11.58 11.08
CA ILE A 105 -13.89 -12.63 11.27
C ILE A 105 -13.98 -13.65 10.13
N GLU A 106 -15.17 -14.13 9.78
CA GLU A 106 -15.40 -15.05 8.66
C GLU A 106 -14.94 -14.46 7.32
N LYS A 107 -15.19 -13.16 7.09
CA LYS A 107 -14.69 -12.48 5.89
C LYS A 107 -13.17 -12.45 5.83
N ILE A 108 -12.50 -12.13 6.95
CA ILE A 108 -11.04 -12.11 7.01
C ILE A 108 -10.48 -13.52 6.76
N ALA A 109 -11.09 -14.54 7.37
CA ALA A 109 -10.71 -15.94 7.12
C ALA A 109 -10.83 -16.28 5.62
N GLY A 110 -11.94 -15.90 4.97
CA GLY A 110 -12.11 -16.11 3.52
C GLY A 110 -11.06 -15.37 2.65
N VAL A 111 -10.62 -14.18 3.06
CA VAL A 111 -9.52 -13.47 2.37
C VAL A 111 -8.20 -14.22 2.55
N LEU A 112 -7.91 -14.74 3.74
CA LEU A 112 -6.70 -15.53 4.01
C LEU A 112 -6.69 -16.86 3.23
N ASP A 113 -7.83 -17.55 3.19
CA ASP A 113 -8.00 -18.77 2.38
C ASP A 113 -7.76 -18.47 0.90
N TYR A 114 -8.28 -17.35 0.41
CA TYR A 114 -8.03 -16.89 -0.95
C TYR A 114 -6.55 -16.60 -1.20
N PHE A 115 -5.86 -15.90 -0.31
CA PHE A 115 -4.42 -15.67 -0.42
C PHE A 115 -3.62 -16.96 -0.46
N ALA A 116 -4.02 -17.99 0.30
CA ALA A 116 -3.36 -19.30 0.27
C ALA A 116 -3.49 -20.02 -1.09
N THR A 117 -4.43 -19.60 -1.95
CA THR A 117 -4.53 -20.12 -3.33
C THR A 117 -3.52 -19.50 -4.30
N LEU A 118 -2.94 -18.34 -3.95
CA LEU A 118 -1.92 -17.67 -4.76
C LEU A 118 -0.58 -18.37 -4.56
N ARG A 119 -0.18 -19.19 -5.54
CA ARG A 119 1.05 -19.99 -5.49
C ARG A 119 2.09 -19.47 -6.48
N HIS A 120 3.35 -19.48 -6.05
CA HIS A 120 4.50 -19.20 -6.89
C HIS A 120 5.63 -20.16 -6.53
N SER A 121 6.46 -20.55 -7.50
CA SER A 121 7.56 -21.51 -7.29
C SER A 121 8.84 -20.86 -6.75
N ILE A 122 8.90 -19.54 -6.77
CA ILE A 122 10.03 -18.74 -6.31
C ILE A 122 9.59 -17.96 -5.07
N PRO A 123 10.25 -18.16 -3.92
CA PRO A 123 9.99 -17.40 -2.70
C PRO A 123 10.20 -15.90 -2.88
N GLY A 124 9.46 -15.09 -2.11
CA GLY A 124 9.51 -13.64 -2.17
C GLY A 124 8.31 -13.04 -2.91
N SER A 125 8.53 -11.94 -3.64
CA SER A 125 7.45 -11.24 -4.36
C SER A 125 6.75 -12.15 -5.37
N LEU A 126 5.41 -12.18 -5.32
CA LEU A 126 4.57 -12.94 -6.24
C LEU A 126 4.76 -12.55 -7.72
N CYS A 127 5.47 -11.46 -8.01
CA CYS A 127 5.81 -11.02 -9.37
C CYS A 127 7.30 -10.68 -9.54
N ARG A 128 8.17 -11.19 -8.67
CA ARG A 128 9.64 -10.96 -8.70
C ARG A 128 10.05 -9.48 -8.67
N TRP A 129 9.20 -8.59 -8.14
CA TRP A 129 9.57 -7.21 -7.86
C TRP A 129 10.15 -7.06 -6.45
N SER A 130 10.83 -5.96 -6.24
CA SER A 130 11.47 -5.66 -4.96
C SER A 130 10.44 -5.64 -3.83
N CYS A 131 10.68 -6.50 -2.84
CA CYS A 131 10.00 -6.51 -1.57
C CYS A 131 11.01 -6.09 -0.51
N ARG A 132 10.64 -5.10 0.30
CA ARG A 132 11.42 -4.69 1.48
C ARG A 132 10.63 -5.06 2.72
N GLY A 133 11.27 -5.70 3.68
CA GLY A 133 10.61 -6.08 4.94
C GLY A 133 11.53 -6.87 5.85
N LEU A 134 11.04 -7.22 7.03
CA LEU A 134 11.84 -7.96 8.03
C LEU A 134 12.41 -9.29 7.48
N LEU A 135 11.68 -9.91 6.55
CA LEU A 135 12.06 -11.17 5.88
C LEU A 135 12.74 -10.95 4.51
N SER A 136 12.92 -9.70 4.07
CA SER A 136 13.50 -9.33 2.78
C SER A 136 14.40 -8.12 2.98
N PRO A 137 15.69 -8.34 3.33
CA PRO A 137 16.60 -7.27 3.71
C PRO A 137 16.83 -6.29 2.57
N GLU A 138 17.19 -5.06 2.93
CA GLU A 138 17.33 -3.94 2.00
C GLU A 138 18.41 -4.13 0.93
N THR A 139 19.35 -5.06 1.16
CA THR A 139 20.54 -5.22 0.32
C THR A 139 20.32 -6.08 -0.92
N GLU A 140 19.11 -6.60 -1.17
CA GLU A 140 18.80 -7.52 -2.28
C GLU A 140 19.67 -8.81 -2.30
N ASP A 141 20.53 -9.03 -1.29
CA ASP A 141 21.51 -10.13 -1.25
C ASP A 141 20.88 -11.52 -1.02
N LEU A 142 19.62 -11.56 -0.56
CA LEU A 142 18.88 -12.78 -0.28
C LEU A 142 17.95 -13.10 -1.44
N VAL A 143 18.52 -13.72 -2.48
CA VAL A 143 17.78 -14.25 -3.62
C VAL A 143 17.65 -15.77 -3.47
N PHE A 144 16.42 -16.24 -3.37
CA PHE A 144 16.11 -17.67 -3.46
C PHE A 144 15.52 -17.97 -4.83
N ASP A 145 16.16 -18.84 -5.59
CA ASP A 145 15.66 -19.27 -6.90
C ASP A 145 14.63 -20.42 -6.81
N SER A 146 14.43 -20.99 -5.62
CA SER A 146 13.46 -22.06 -5.37
C SER A 146 13.07 -22.14 -3.89
N LEU A 147 11.93 -22.79 -3.60
CA LEU A 147 11.49 -23.11 -2.23
C LEU A 147 12.52 -23.95 -1.47
N ASP A 148 13.04 -25.00 -2.09
CA ASP A 148 14.12 -25.83 -1.52
C ASP A 148 15.37 -25.03 -1.15
N GLY A 149 15.64 -23.93 -1.85
CA GLY A 149 16.76 -23.03 -1.56
C GLY A 149 16.52 -22.14 -0.33
N MET A 150 15.26 -21.85 -0.03
CA MET A 150 14.85 -21.05 1.14
C MET A 150 14.71 -21.91 2.41
N GLU A 151 14.29 -23.16 2.28
CA GLU A 151 14.03 -24.06 3.42
C GLU A 151 15.30 -24.73 4.00
N LYS A 152 16.49 -24.41 3.46
CA LYS A 152 17.80 -24.92 3.90
C LYS A 152 18.57 -23.90 4.71
#